data_AF-A0A954SRC2-F1
#
_entry.id   AF-A0A954SRC2-F1
#
_cell.length_a   1.000
_cell.length_b   1.000
_cell.length_c   1.000
_cell.angle_alpha   90.00
_cell.angle_beta   90.00
_cell.angle_gamma   90.00
#
_symmetry.space_group_name_H-M   'P 1'
#
loop_
_entity.id
_entity.type
_entity.pdbx_description
1 polymer ?
#
loop_
_entity_poly.entity_id
_entity_poly.type
_entity_poly.pdbx_seq_one_letter_code
_entity_poly.pdbx_strand_id
1 'polypeptide(L)'
;MLKTDRMNGSRTETFVAICFISLILLCSISPAEDWPNWRGPRHDGTWSAPDFTQDWTPDQTQLRWKKTIGGGYGGIAVVGDRLYLMDRLKPQEGEEKPSERERVLCYRASDGEPLWQHDYPVEYGTLG
;
A
#
# COMPACT_ATOMS: atom_id res chain seq x y z
N MET A 1 50.09 10.21 -42.59
CA MET A 1 48.80 9.78 -43.16
C MET A 1 48.05 9.02 -42.07
N LEU A 2 46.96 9.62 -41.59
CA LEU A 2 46.21 9.27 -40.38
C LEU A 2 45.45 7.94 -40.52
N LYS A 3 45.50 7.10 -39.49
CA LYS A 3 44.52 6.02 -39.28
C LYS A 3 44.18 5.93 -37.79
N THR A 4 43.51 6.97 -37.31
CA THR A 4 42.98 7.09 -35.95
C THR A 4 41.65 6.36 -35.81
N ASP A 5 41.58 5.53 -34.78
CA ASP A 5 40.44 5.32 -33.87
C ASP A 5 39.02 5.35 -34.44
N ARG A 6 38.62 4.30 -35.17
CA ARG A 6 37.20 4.03 -35.45
C ARG A 6 36.59 2.85 -34.68
N MET A 7 37.34 2.12 -33.88
CA MET A 7 36.83 0.86 -33.27
C MET A 7 36.31 0.99 -31.84
N ASN A 8 36.61 2.08 -31.11
CA ASN A 8 36.15 2.24 -29.72
C ASN A 8 34.74 2.83 -29.60
N GLY A 9 34.30 3.68 -30.53
CA GLY A 9 33.00 4.38 -30.44
C GLY A 9 31.78 3.45 -30.44
N SER A 10 31.79 2.40 -31.26
CA SER A 10 30.67 1.45 -31.35
C SER A 10 30.44 0.66 -30.05
N ARG A 11 31.49 0.32 -29.30
CA ARG A 11 31.36 -0.45 -28.06
C ARG A 11 30.82 0.42 -26.91
N THR A 12 31.25 1.67 -26.81
CA THR A 12 30.73 2.63 -25.81
C THR A 12 29.30 3.03 -26.10
N GLU A 13 28.94 3.27 -27.37
CA GLU A 13 27.56 3.59 -27.76
C GLU A 13 26.59 2.44 -27.47
N THR A 14 27.02 1.20 -27.73
CA THR A 14 26.22 0.01 -27.42
C THR A 14 26.04 -0.15 -25.90
N PHE A 15 27.07 0.13 -25.11
CA PHE A 15 26.99 0.05 -23.64
C PHE A 15 26.08 1.13 -23.05
N VAL A 16 26.18 2.36 -23.54
CA VAL A 16 25.31 3.48 -23.14
C VAL A 16 23.86 3.18 -23.52
N ALA A 17 23.61 2.63 -24.72
CA ALA A 17 22.28 2.24 -25.16
C ALA A 17 21.69 1.12 -24.28
N ILE A 18 22.48 0.12 -23.90
CA ILE A 18 22.05 -0.96 -22.99
C ILE A 18 21.71 -0.39 -21.61
N CYS A 19 22.55 0.48 -21.04
CA CYS A 19 22.27 1.14 -19.76
C CYS A 19 20.98 1.99 -19.81
N PHE A 20 20.75 2.71 -20.92
CA PHE A 20 19.54 3.50 -21.12
C PHE A 20 18.28 2.62 -21.24
N ILE A 21 18.37 1.52 -21.99
CA ILE A 21 17.27 0.54 -22.15
C ILE A 21 16.95 -0.15 -20.81
N SER A 22 17.97 -0.56 -20.04
CA SER A 22 17.78 -1.12 -18.70
C SER A 22 17.15 -0.12 -17.73
N LEU A 23 17.52 1.17 -17.81
CA LEU A 23 16.93 2.24 -17.00
C LEU A 23 15.44 2.48 -17.34
N ILE A 24 15.08 2.39 -18.62
CA ILE A 24 13.68 2.53 -19.08
C ILE A 24 12.83 1.32 -18.63
N LEU A 25 13.37 0.10 -18.71
CA LEU A 25 12.67 -1.12 -18.31
C LEU A 25 12.40 -1.21 -16.79
N LEU A 26 13.23 -0.57 -15.96
CA LEU A 26 13.00 -0.46 -14.51
C LEU A 26 11.80 0.45 -14.15
N CYS A 27 11.35 1.31 -15.07
CA CYS A 27 10.26 2.25 -14.85
C CYS A 27 8.86 1.67 -15.15
N SER A 28 8.77 0.43 -15.63
CA SER A 28 7.52 -0.19 -16.11
C SER A 28 6.80 -1.07 -15.09
N ILE A 29 7.09 -0.95 -13.79
CA ILE A 29 6.25 -1.55 -12.76
C ILE A 29 5.03 -0.64 -12.65
N SER A 30 3.88 -1.05 -13.20
CA SER A 30 2.61 -0.41 -12.87
C SER A 30 2.26 -0.84 -11.45
N PRO A 31 2.42 -0.01 -10.40
CA PRO A 31 1.82 -0.32 -9.12
C PRO A 31 0.31 -0.52 -9.31
N ALA A 32 -0.28 -1.39 -8.49
CA ALA A 32 -1.73 -1.40 -8.33
C ALA A 32 -2.20 0.03 -8.02
N GLU A 33 -3.37 0.40 -8.54
CA GLU A 33 -3.91 1.74 -8.31
C GLU A 33 -4.08 2.02 -6.81
N ASP A 34 -3.57 3.16 -6.38
CA ASP A 34 -3.72 3.63 -5.00
C ASP A 34 -5.19 3.91 -4.67
N TRP A 35 -5.54 3.69 -3.40
CA TRP A 35 -6.85 3.96 -2.84
C TRP A 35 -6.74 4.96 -1.66
N PRO A 36 -6.42 6.24 -1.91
CA PRO A 36 -6.03 7.17 -0.84
C PRO A 36 -7.19 7.67 0.03
N ASN A 37 -8.45 7.54 -0.42
CA ASN A 37 -9.58 8.19 0.24
C ASN A 37 -10.90 7.42 0.05
N TRP A 38 -11.97 7.90 0.69
CA TRP A 38 -13.30 7.31 0.58
C TRP A 38 -13.74 7.23 -0.88
N ARG A 39 -14.04 6.00 -1.31
CA ARG A 39 -14.43 5.66 -2.70
C ARG A 39 -13.32 5.86 -3.74
N GLY A 40 -12.06 5.86 -3.31
CA GLY A 40 -10.90 5.79 -4.19
C GLY A 40 -10.54 7.11 -4.88
N PRO A 41 -9.53 7.11 -5.75
CA PRO A 41 -8.95 8.33 -6.32
C PRO A 41 -9.94 9.17 -7.15
N ARG A 42 -11.04 8.57 -7.61
CA ARG A 42 -12.12 9.22 -8.37
C ARG A 42 -13.40 9.49 -7.56
N HIS A 43 -13.45 9.08 -6.29
CA HIS A 43 -14.63 9.16 -5.43
C HIS A 43 -15.89 8.43 -5.94
N ASP A 44 -15.74 7.55 -6.92
CA ASP A 44 -16.84 6.82 -7.55
C ASP A 44 -16.92 5.33 -7.11
N GLY A 45 -15.94 4.88 -6.31
CA GLY A 45 -15.88 3.51 -5.80
C GLY A 45 -15.44 2.50 -6.85
N THR A 46 -14.85 2.96 -7.96
CA THR A 46 -14.30 2.09 -9.01
C THR A 46 -12.80 1.90 -8.83
N TRP A 47 -12.27 0.81 -9.36
CA TRP A 47 -10.84 0.48 -9.39
C TRP A 47 -10.40 0.24 -10.84
N SER A 48 -9.28 0.82 -11.24
CA SER A 48 -8.63 0.52 -12.53
C SER A 48 -7.88 -0.79 -12.44
N ALA A 49 -8.62 -1.89 -12.56
CA ALA A 49 -8.05 -3.23 -12.48
C ALA A 49 -7.33 -3.64 -13.78
N PRO A 50 -6.23 -4.42 -13.68
CA PRO A 50 -5.68 -5.10 -14.84
C PRO A 50 -6.67 -6.16 -15.37
N ASP A 51 -6.45 -6.66 -16.58
CA ASP A 51 -7.19 -7.84 -17.03
C ASP A 51 -6.84 -9.05 -16.15
N PHE A 52 -7.80 -9.56 -15.40
CA PHE A 52 -7.66 -10.76 -14.59
C PHE A 52 -8.85 -11.70 -14.82
N THR A 53 -8.61 -13.01 -14.69
CA THR A 53 -9.65 -14.04 -14.80
C THR A 53 -10.72 -13.84 -13.72
N GLN A 54 -11.97 -13.75 -14.13
CA GLN A 54 -13.12 -13.64 -13.21
C GLN A 54 -13.54 -15.00 -12.62
N ASP A 55 -12.90 -16.10 -13.05
CA ASP A 55 -13.07 -17.40 -12.43
C ASP A 55 -12.32 -17.40 -11.10
N TRP A 56 -13.04 -17.05 -10.02
CA TRP A 56 -12.54 -17.09 -8.65
C TRP A 56 -13.05 -18.34 -7.95
N THR A 57 -12.28 -19.43 -7.96
CA THR A 57 -12.51 -20.52 -7.02
C THR A 57 -11.77 -20.24 -5.71
N PRO A 58 -12.29 -20.66 -4.54
CA PRO A 58 -11.59 -20.49 -3.26
C PRO A 58 -10.16 -21.03 -3.27
N ASP A 59 -9.90 -22.06 -4.07
CA ASP A 59 -8.59 -22.69 -4.21
C ASP A 59 -7.57 -21.82 -5.00
N GLN A 60 -8.06 -20.85 -5.77
CA GLN A 60 -7.21 -19.95 -6.58
C GLN A 60 -6.74 -18.71 -5.81
N THR A 61 -7.30 -18.43 -4.62
CA THR A 61 -6.91 -17.28 -3.79
C THR A 61 -6.24 -17.71 -2.50
N GLN A 62 -4.96 -17.36 -2.33
CA GLN A 62 -4.26 -17.58 -1.07
C GLN A 62 -4.40 -16.37 -0.15
N LEU A 63 -4.83 -16.59 1.09
CA LEU A 63 -4.77 -15.58 2.14
C LEU A 63 -3.32 -15.17 2.36
N ARG A 64 -2.98 -13.91 2.06
CA ARG A 64 -1.61 -13.39 2.22
C ARG A 64 -1.29 -13.10 3.67
N TRP A 65 -2.19 -12.40 4.36
CA TRP A 65 -2.07 -12.09 5.78
C TRP A 65 -3.44 -11.67 6.32
N LYS A 66 -3.58 -11.69 7.65
CA LYS A 66 -4.78 -11.22 8.36
C LYS A 66 -4.35 -10.55 9.67
N LYS A 67 -5.03 -9.47 10.05
CA LYS A 67 -4.79 -8.75 11.31
C LYS A 67 -6.09 -8.60 12.10
N THR A 68 -6.02 -8.86 13.40
CA THR A 68 -7.09 -8.52 14.34
C THR A 68 -6.97 -7.05 14.71
N ILE A 69 -8.07 -6.31 14.60
CA ILE A 69 -8.19 -4.89 14.93
C ILE A 69 -9.40 -4.69 15.87
N GLY A 70 -9.53 -3.49 16.43
CA GLY A 70 -10.71 -3.05 17.18
C GLY A 70 -11.93 -2.82 16.28
N GLY A 71 -13.03 -2.36 16.87
CA GLY A 71 -14.22 -1.98 16.10
C GLY A 71 -14.01 -0.63 15.41
N GLY A 72 -14.64 -0.37 14.27
CA GLY A 72 -14.52 0.92 13.61
C GLY A 72 -15.48 1.05 12.44
N TYR A 73 -15.79 2.30 12.05
CA TYR A 73 -16.63 2.62 10.90
C TYR A 73 -15.82 3.15 9.71
N GLY A 74 -14.50 3.33 9.90
CA GLY A 74 -13.60 3.79 8.85
C GLY A 74 -13.35 2.71 7.79
N GLY A 75 -13.23 3.14 6.54
CA GLY A 75 -12.71 2.30 5.47
C GLY A 75 -11.18 2.16 5.54
N ILE A 76 -10.62 1.44 4.58
CA ILE A 76 -9.18 1.29 4.41
C ILE A 76 -8.72 2.25 3.32
N ALA A 77 -7.60 2.95 3.55
CA ALA A 77 -6.88 3.69 2.53
C ALA A 77 -5.53 3.01 2.26
N VAL A 78 -5.12 2.91 0.99
CA VAL A 78 -3.85 2.30 0.58
C VAL A 78 -3.13 3.24 -0.38
N VAL A 79 -1.85 3.53 -0.11
CA VAL A 79 -0.99 4.30 -1.02
C VAL A 79 0.38 3.64 -1.04
N GLY A 80 0.79 3.14 -2.20
CA GLY A 80 1.95 2.26 -2.34
C GLY A 80 1.84 1.05 -1.41
N ASP A 81 2.89 0.75 -0.65
CA ASP A 81 2.90 -0.37 0.30
C ASP A 81 2.44 0.02 1.72
N ARG A 82 1.63 1.08 1.84
CA ARG A 82 1.12 1.56 3.14
C ARG A 82 -0.38 1.49 3.17
N LEU A 83 -0.89 0.78 4.17
CA LEU A 83 -2.31 0.62 4.46
C LEU A 83 -2.66 1.38 5.74
N TYR A 84 -3.68 2.21 5.68
CA TYR A 84 -4.17 3.04 6.78
C TYR A 84 -5.61 2.67 7.10
N LEU A 85 -5.91 2.57 8.40
CA LEU A 85 -7.27 2.41 8.89
C LEU A 85 -7.43 3.01 10.27
N MET A 86 -8.68 3.18 10.70
CA MET A 86 -9.00 3.63 12.04
C MET A 86 -9.82 2.59 12.78
N ASP A 87 -9.52 2.40 14.06
CA ASP A 87 -10.31 1.55 14.93
C ASP A 87 -10.45 2.15 16.34
N ARG A 88 -11.23 1.44 17.13
CA ARG A 88 -11.60 1.77 18.50
C ARG A 88 -11.36 0.57 19.39
N LEU A 89 -10.64 0.80 20.48
CA LEU A 89 -10.45 -0.16 21.55
C LEU A 89 -11.36 0.17 22.73
N LYS A 90 -11.95 -0.88 23.31
CA LYS A 90 -12.63 -0.79 24.59
C LYS A 90 -11.60 -0.59 25.71
N PRO A 91 -12.03 -0.07 26.88
CA PRO A 91 -11.14 0.06 28.04
C PRO A 91 -10.59 -1.32 28.42
N GLN A 92 -9.31 -1.38 28.79
CA GLN A 92 -8.73 -2.62 29.29
C GLN A 92 -9.08 -2.84 30.75
N GLU A 93 -9.25 -4.09 31.13
CA GLU A 93 -9.48 -4.46 32.53
C GLU A 93 -8.24 -4.12 33.37
N GLY A 94 -8.43 -3.41 34.49
CA GLY A 94 -7.35 -2.99 35.38
C GLY A 94 -6.76 -1.60 35.09
N GLU A 95 -7.29 -0.85 34.12
CA GLU A 95 -6.92 0.56 33.94
C GLU A 95 -7.39 1.42 35.14
N GLU A 96 -6.49 2.27 35.65
CA GLU A 96 -6.81 3.21 36.75
C GLU A 96 -7.94 4.17 36.37
N LYS A 97 -8.01 4.53 35.08
CA LYS A 97 -9.08 5.33 34.48
C LYS A 97 -9.51 4.67 33.17
N PRO A 98 -10.54 3.80 33.21
CA PRO A 98 -11.03 3.11 32.04
C PRO A 98 -11.46 4.12 30.97
N SER A 99 -10.80 4.12 29.82
CA SER A 99 -11.16 4.98 28.69
C SER A 99 -11.19 4.19 27.40
N GLU A 100 -12.12 4.52 26.51
CA GLU A 100 -12.05 4.04 25.14
C GLU A 100 -10.91 4.75 24.42
N ARG A 101 -10.31 4.11 23.42
CA ARG A 101 -9.23 4.71 22.62
C ARG A 101 -9.57 4.60 21.14
N GLU A 102 -9.50 5.71 20.42
CA GLU A 102 -9.46 5.69 18.97
C GLU A 102 -8.00 5.59 18.51
N ARG A 103 -7.78 4.88 17.41
CA ARG A 103 -6.46 4.70 16.82
C ARG A 103 -6.47 4.97 15.32
N VAL A 104 -5.39 5.56 14.84
CA VAL A 104 -4.98 5.54 13.44
C VAL A 104 -3.84 4.54 13.32
N LEU A 105 -4.01 3.55 12.47
CA LEU A 105 -3.07 2.45 12.28
C LEU A 105 -2.46 2.53 10.88
N CYS A 106 -1.16 2.30 10.78
CA CYS A 106 -0.48 2.10 9.51
C CYS A 106 0.23 0.74 9.49
N TYR A 107 -0.13 -0.08 8.50
CA TYR A 107 0.49 -1.36 8.22
C TYR A 107 1.20 -1.31 6.87
N ARG A 108 2.18 -2.19 6.70
CA ARG A 108 2.70 -2.52 5.37
C ARG A 108 1.67 -3.39 4.65
N ALA A 109 1.27 -3.00 3.45
CA ALA A 109 0.19 -3.67 2.72
C ALA A 109 0.59 -5.09 2.23
N SER A 110 1.87 -5.32 1.98
CA SER A 110 2.40 -6.57 1.44
C SER A 110 2.40 -7.74 2.44
N ASP A 111 2.55 -7.48 3.74
CA ASP A 111 2.69 -8.52 4.78
C ASP A 111 1.89 -8.26 6.08
N GLY A 112 1.30 -7.07 6.25
CA GLY A 112 0.53 -6.72 7.45
C GLY A 112 1.39 -6.32 8.66
N GLU A 113 2.69 -6.06 8.47
CA GLU A 113 3.58 -5.58 9.51
C GLU A 113 3.16 -4.17 9.99
N PRO A 114 3.03 -3.92 11.31
CA PRO A 114 2.75 -2.59 11.83
C PRO A 114 3.93 -1.66 11.56
N LEU A 115 3.68 -0.55 10.88
CA LEU A 115 4.69 0.48 10.62
C LEU A 115 4.64 1.57 11.69
N TRP A 116 3.45 2.05 12.02
CA TRP A 116 3.23 2.99 13.11
C TRP A 116 1.76 2.98 13.53
N GLN A 117 1.49 3.52 14.71
CA GLN A 117 0.14 3.82 15.16
C GLN A 117 0.14 5.15 15.92
N HIS A 118 -1.01 5.81 15.91
CA HIS A 118 -1.32 6.91 16.80
C HIS A 118 -2.63 6.58 17.52
N ASP A 119 -2.69 6.83 18.82
CA ASP A 119 -3.87 6.57 19.62
C ASP A 119 -4.12 7.69 20.62
N TYR A 120 -5.39 7.88 20.96
CA TYR A 120 -5.82 8.89 21.93
C TYR A 120 -7.08 8.42 22.68
N PRO A 121 -7.23 8.80 23.96
CA PRO A 121 -8.43 8.47 24.73
C PRO A 121 -9.64 9.26 24.20
N VAL A 122 -10.80 8.63 24.23
CA VAL A 122 -12.08 9.20 23.83
C VAL A 122 -13.16 8.82 24.83
N GLU A 123 -14.08 9.74 25.08
CA GLU A 123 -15.30 9.52 25.83
C GLU A 123 -16.48 9.58 24.87
N TYR A 124 -17.10 8.44 24.59
CA TYR A 124 -18.37 8.44 23.86
C TYR A 124 -19.52 8.59 24.84
N GLY A 125 -20.31 9.63 24.66
CA GLY A 125 -21.60 9.74 25.34
C GLY A 125 -22.59 8.69 24.83
N THR A 126 -23.64 8.48 25.60
CA THR A 126 -24.84 7.81 25.08
C THR A 126 -25.42 8.67 23.96
N LEU A 127 -25.57 8.08 22.77
CA LEU A 127 -26.50 8.61 21.78
C LEU A 127 -27.89 8.52 22.43
N GLY A 128 -28.47 9.68 22.74
CA GLY A 128 -29.71 9.81 23.50
C GLY A 128 -30.91 9.14 22.86
#